data_AF-A0A2T7NA76-F1
#
_entry.id   AF-A0A2T7NA76-F1
#
_cell.length_a   1.000
_cell.length_b   1.000
_cell.length_c   1.000
_cell.angle_alpha   90.00
_cell.angle_beta   90.00
_cell.angle_gamma   90.00
#
_symmetry.space_group_name_H-M   'P 1'
#
loop_
_entity.id
_entity.type
_entity.pdbx_description
1 polymer ?
#
loop_
_entity_poly.entity_id
_entity_poly.type
_entity_poly.pdbx_seq_one_letter_code
_entity_poly.pdbx_strand_id
1 'polypeptide(L)'
;MFHWTPRRIKGHFVVCFLAFLVQRELEFRMRKKGIHTSTQEIQRAINSLKVMKFSHGEQSYYMKAKSLPLASKILSLMKITQPDKVTPQEELTL
;
A
#
# COMPACT_ATOMS: atom_id res chain seq x y z
N MET A 1 20.31 5.58 10.26
CA MET A 1 20.40 4.77 11.51
C MET A 1 21.43 3.69 11.26
N PHE A 2 22.59 3.73 11.93
CA PHE A 2 23.65 2.76 11.65
C PHE A 2 23.43 1.48 12.48
N HIS A 3 23.40 0.33 11.81
CA HIS A 3 23.15 -0.98 12.41
C HIS A 3 24.45 -1.80 12.43
N TRP A 4 25.24 -1.72 13.50
CA TRP A 4 26.60 -2.28 13.52
C TRP A 4 26.73 -3.69 14.13
N THR A 5 25.67 -4.29 14.66
CA THR A 5 25.75 -5.67 15.18
C THR A 5 25.51 -6.68 14.05
N PRO A 6 26.29 -7.77 13.94
CA PRO A 6 26.12 -8.78 12.89
C PRO A 6 24.68 -9.32 12.79
N ARG A 7 24.00 -9.46 13.93
CA ARG A 7 22.58 -9.85 13.99
C ARG A 7 21.66 -8.83 13.30
N ARG A 8 21.84 -7.53 13.54
CA ARG A 8 21.01 -6.48 12.90
C ARG A 8 21.32 -6.33 11.42
N ILE A 9 22.58 -6.48 11.02
CA ILE A 9 22.98 -6.48 9.60
C ILE A 9 22.27 -7.61 8.84
N LYS A 10 22.35 -8.85 9.36
CA LYS A 10 21.63 -10.01 8.80
C LYS A 10 20.13 -9.76 8.72
N GLY A 11 19.53 -9.21 9.77
CA GLY A 11 18.10 -8.87 9.79
C GLY A 11 17.70 -7.85 8.71
N HIS A 12 18.48 -6.77 8.54
CA HIS A 12 18.24 -5.77 7.51
C HIS A 12 18.30 -6.39 6.10
N PHE A 13 19.33 -7.21 5.82
CA PHE A 13 19.44 -7.90 4.54
C PHE A 13 18.24 -8.79 4.23
N VAL A 14 17.75 -9.57 5.21
CA VAL A 14 16.57 -10.42 5.04
C VAL A 14 15.34 -9.56 4.73
N VAL A 15 15.09 -8.49 5.47
CA VAL A 15 13.95 -7.59 5.24
C VAL A 15 14.03 -6.92 3.87
N CYS A 16 15.22 -6.46 3.46
CA CYS A 16 15.43 -5.87 2.15
C CYS A 16 15.17 -6.87 1.02
N PHE A 17 15.64 -8.11 1.17
CA PHE A 17 15.39 -9.15 0.17
C PHE A 17 13.90 -9.50 0.07
N LEU A 18 13.20 -9.63 1.20
CA LEU A 18 11.76 -9.85 1.22
C LEU A 18 10.98 -8.71 0.56
N ALA A 19 11.32 -7.46 0.89
CA ALA A 19 10.71 -6.29 0.28
C ALA A 19 10.94 -6.25 -1.25
N PHE A 20 12.15 -6.55 -1.70
CA PHE A 20 12.48 -6.65 -3.12
C PHE A 20 11.68 -7.76 -3.82
N LEU A 21 11.59 -8.94 -3.22
CA LEU A 21 10.85 -10.06 -3.78
C LEU A 21 9.35 -9.73 -3.93
N VAL A 22 8.74 -9.13 -2.90
CA VAL A 22 7.35 -8.67 -2.94
C VAL A 22 7.14 -7.64 -4.05
N GLN A 23 8.05 -6.66 -4.17
CA GLN A 23 7.97 -5.64 -5.23
C GLN A 23 8.09 -6.25 -6.62
N ARG A 24 9.03 -7.18 -6.83
CA ARG A 24 9.25 -7.81 -8.13
C ARG A 24 8.09 -8.71 -8.54
N GLU A 25 7.53 -9.45 -7.58
CA GLU A 25 6.35 -10.29 -7.82
C GLU A 25 5.12 -9.45 -8.18
N LEU A 26 4.91 -8.33 -7.49
CA LEU A 26 3.81 -7.40 -7.83
C LEU A 26 3.97 -6.83 -9.25
N GLU A 27 5.18 -6.40 -9.61
CA GLU A 27 5.51 -5.91 -10.95
C GLU A 27 5.29 -6.99 -12.03
N PHE A 28 5.70 -8.23 -11.73
CA PHE A 28 5.49 -9.37 -12.62
C PHE A 28 4.01 -9.69 -12.85
N ARG A 29 3.21 -9.73 -11.79
CA ARG A 29 1.75 -9.95 -11.90
C ARG A 29 1.04 -8.83 -12.66
N MET A 30 1.48 -7.59 -12.50
CA MET A 30 0.98 -6.46 -13.27
C MET A 30 1.27 -6.60 -14.76
N ARG A 31 2.52 -6.95 -15.12
CA ARG A 31 2.91 -7.22 -16.50
C ARG A 31 2.10 -8.34 -17.13
N LYS A 32 1.84 -9.43 -16.39
CA LYS A 32 0.96 -10.53 -16.86
C LYS A 32 -0.46 -10.08 -17.20
N LYS A 33 -0.94 -8.98 -16.61
CA LYS A 33 -2.23 -8.34 -16.94
C LYS A 33 -2.11 -7.24 -18.02
N GLY A 34 -0.97 -7.13 -18.70
CA GLY A 34 -0.73 -6.09 -19.71
C GLY A 34 -0.47 -4.70 -19.13
N ILE A 35 -0.27 -4.58 -17.82
CA ILE A 35 0.02 -3.30 -17.16
C ILE A 35 1.54 -3.18 -17.01
N HIS A 36 2.15 -2.39 -17.88
CA HIS A 36 3.57 -2.07 -17.79
C HIS A 36 3.78 -0.94 -16.80
N THR A 37 4.48 -1.23 -15.70
CA THR A 37 4.82 -0.25 -14.67
C THR A 37 6.15 -0.58 -14.03
N SER A 38 6.86 0.45 -13.59
CA SER A 38 8.10 0.37 -12.84
C SER A 38 7.86 0.20 -11.34
N THR A 39 8.86 -0.29 -10.61
CA THR A 39 8.80 -0.39 -9.15
C THR A 39 8.54 0.97 -8.49
N GLN A 40 9.11 2.05 -9.02
CA GLN A 40 8.93 3.41 -8.51
C GLN A 40 7.49 3.92 -8.70
N GLU A 41 6.83 3.56 -9.79
CA GLU A 41 5.42 3.90 -10.01
C GLU A 41 4.49 3.11 -9.09
N ILE A 42 4.78 1.82 -8.85
CA ILE A 42 4.07 1.01 -7.86
C ILE A 42 4.17 1.66 -6.47
N GLN A 43 5.38 2.04 -6.03
CA GLN A 43 5.58 2.71 -4.74
C GLN A 43 4.81 4.04 -4.67
N ARG A 44 4.89 4.88 -5.72
CA ARG A 44 4.14 6.14 -5.79
C ARG A 44 2.63 5.92 -5.72
N ALA A 45 2.11 4.90 -6.41
CA ALA A 45 0.70 4.54 -6.39
C ALA A 45 0.25 4.11 -5.00
N ILE A 46 0.99 3.23 -4.33
CA ILE A 46 0.68 2.79 -2.96
C ILE A 46 0.73 3.99 -2.00
N ASN A 47 1.78 4.82 -2.06
CA ASN A 47 1.93 6.01 -1.21
C ASN A 47 0.88 7.10 -1.47
N SER A 48 0.17 7.04 -2.60
CA SER A 48 -0.95 7.95 -2.90
C SER A 48 -2.25 7.56 -2.21
N LEU A 49 -2.35 6.34 -1.66
CA LEU A 49 -3.50 5.90 -0.87
C LEU A 49 -3.50 6.65 0.46
N LYS A 50 -4.45 7.56 0.63
CA LYS A 50 -4.64 8.33 1.85
C LYS A 50 -6.09 8.27 2.27
N VAL A 51 -6.31 8.21 3.58
CA VAL A 51 -7.61 8.39 4.21
C VAL A 51 -7.56 9.62 5.09
N MET A 52 -8.62 10.41 5.08
CA MET A 52 -8.79 11.58 5.93
C MET A 52 -9.82 11.23 6.99
N LYS A 53 -9.50 11.49 8.25
CA LYS A 53 -10.48 11.39 9.34
C LYS A 53 -11.18 12.73 9.51
N PHE A 54 -12.51 12.70 9.62
CA PHE A 54 -13.30 13.87 9.98
C PHE A 54 -14.41 13.47 10.95
N SER A 55 -14.86 14.44 11.73
CA SER A 55 -15.93 14.23 12.71
C SER A 55 -17.11 15.11 12.36
N HIS A 56 -18.31 14.58 12.52
CA HIS A 56 -19.56 15.33 12.42
C HIS A 56 -20.45 14.95 13.60
N GLY A 57 -20.69 15.89 14.51
CA GLY A 57 -21.28 15.59 15.81
C GLY A 57 -20.39 14.65 16.63
N GLU A 58 -20.97 13.60 17.20
CA GLU A 58 -20.25 12.57 17.97
C GLU A 58 -19.64 11.46 17.10
N GLN A 59 -20.00 11.39 15.82
CA GLN A 59 -19.55 10.33 14.92
C GLN A 59 -18.29 10.73 14.16
N SER A 60 -17.38 9.76 14.02
CA SER A 60 -16.15 9.92 13.26
C SER A 60 -16.15 9.05 12.02
N TYR A 61 -15.68 9.62 10.91
CA TYR A 61 -15.74 9.04 9.58
C TYR A 61 -14.35 9.09 8.94
N TYR A 62 -14.05 8.10 8.12
CA TYR A 62 -12.93 8.11 7.20
C TYR A 62 -13.40 8.42 5.79
N MET A 63 -12.76 9.39 5.13
CA MET A 63 -12.94 9.68 3.72
C MET A 63 -11.72 9.23 2.93
N LYS A 64 -11.94 8.45 1.87
CA LYS A 64 -10.87 8.10 0.93
C LYS A 64 -10.50 9.31 0.08
N ALA A 65 -9.24 9.74 0.16
CA ALA A 65 -8.73 10.80 -0.70
C ALA A 65 -8.49 10.29 -2.13
N LYS A 66 -8.46 11.22 -3.09
CA LYS A 66 -8.11 10.90 -4.47
C LYS A 66 -6.68 10.34 -4.53
N SER A 67 -6.53 9.15 -5.08
CA SER A 67 -5.26 8.45 -5.27
C SER A 67 -4.97 8.25 -6.76
N LEU A 68 -3.76 7.79 -7.10
CA LEU A 68 -3.39 7.49 -8.47
C LEU A 68 -4.23 6.33 -9.02
N PRO A 69 -4.66 6.34 -10.30
CA PRO A 69 -5.44 5.25 -10.90
C PRO A 69 -4.75 3.88 -10.84
N LEU A 70 -3.41 3.85 -10.79
CA LEU A 70 -2.65 2.61 -10.63
C LEU A 70 -2.89 1.97 -9.25
N ALA A 71 -3.18 2.75 -8.21
CA ALA A 71 -3.37 2.26 -6.86
C ALA A 71 -4.59 1.34 -6.75
N SER A 72 -5.72 1.71 -7.38
CA SER A 72 -6.92 0.87 -7.41
C SER A 72 -6.69 -0.44 -8.17
N LYS A 73 -5.90 -0.41 -9.25
CA LYS A 73 -5.48 -1.61 -9.99
C LYS A 73 -4.60 -2.53 -9.12
N ILE A 74 -3.69 -1.96 -8.32
CA ILE A 74 -2.86 -2.70 -7.36
C ILE A 74 -3.73 -3.39 -6.30
N LEU A 75 -4.65 -2.66 -5.66
CA LEU A 75 -5.53 -3.22 -4.64
C LEU A 75 -6.39 -4.36 -5.22
N SER A 76 -6.97 -4.16 -6.41
CA SER A 76 -7.74 -5.21 -7.10
C SER A 76 -6.90 -6.44 -7.44
N LEU A 77 -5.69 -6.26 -7.96
CA LEU A 77 -4.79 -7.39 -8.24
C LEU A 77 -4.44 -8.18 -6.98
N MET A 78 -4.23 -7.49 -5.87
CA MET A 78 -3.89 -8.07 -4.57
C MET A 78 -5.11 -8.62 -3.83
N LYS A 79 -6.31 -8.53 -4.42
CA LYS A 79 -7.60 -8.92 -3.81
C LYS A 79 -7.87 -8.20 -2.48
N ILE A 80 -7.41 -6.95 -2.37
CA ILE A 80 -7.66 -6.09 -1.22
C ILE A 80 -8.93 -5.29 -1.50
N THR A 81 -9.92 -5.44 -0.62
CA THR A 81 -11.17 -4.67 -0.68
C THR A 81 -10.86 -3.18 -0.54
N GLN A 82 -11.42 -2.37 -1.44
CA GLN A 82 -11.25 -0.93 -1.36
C GLN A 82 -12.34 -0.36 -0.44
N PRO A 83 -11.98 0.48 0.54
CA PRO A 83 -12.98 1.18 1.34
C PRO A 83 -13.78 2.13 0.45
N ASP A 84 -15.03 2.34 0.84
CA ASP A 84 -15.93 3.29 0.19
C ASP A 84 -15.43 4.72 0.31
N LYS A 85 -16.08 5.65 -0.41
CA LYS A 85 -15.68 7.07 -0.39
C LYS A 85 -15.73 7.64 1.03
N VAL A 86 -16.72 7.24 1.81
CA VAL A 86 -16.89 7.58 3.22
C VAL A 86 -17.26 6.30 3.95
N THR A 87 -16.54 6.00 5.03
CA THR A 87 -16.77 4.82 5.88
C THR A 87 -16.80 5.27 7.33
N PRO A 88 -17.82 4.90 8.12
CA PRO A 88 -17.82 5.12 9.56
C PRO A 88 -16.56 4.52 10.20
N GLN A 89 -15.98 5.17 11.20
CA GLN A 89 -14.78 4.64 11.87
C GLN A 89 -15.01 3.24 12.48
N GLU A 90 -16.25 2.94 12.87
CA GLU A 90 -16.66 1.67 13.48
C GLU A 90 -16.63 0.49 12.49
N GLU A 91 -16.77 0.74 11.19
CA GLU A 91 -16.80 -0.31 10.15
C GLU A 91 -15.41 -0.61 9.58
N LEU A 92 -14.45 0.29 9.76
CA LEU A 92 -13.08 0.11 9.25
C LEU A 92 -12.20 -0.55 10.33
N THR A 93 -12.38 -1.85 10.55
CA THR A 93 -11.42 -2.66 11.31
C THR A 93 -10.19 -2.94 10.43
N LEU A 94 -9.11 -2.19 10.67
CA LEU A 94 -7.79 -2.42 10.06
C LEU A 94 -7.06 -3.61 10.70
#